data_AF-D8F2P9-F1
#
_entry.id   AF-D8F2P9-F1
#
_cell.length_a   1.000
_cell.length_b   1.000
_cell.length_c   1.000
_cell.angle_alpha   90.00
_cell.angle_beta   90.00
_cell.angle_gamma   90.00
#
_symmetry.space_group_name_H-M   'P 1'
#
loop_
_entity.id
_entity.type
_entity.pdbx_description
1 polymer ?
#
loop_
_entity_poly.entity_id
_entity_poly.type
_entity_poly.pdbx_seq_one_letter_code
_entity_poly.pdbx_strand_id
1 'polypeptide(L)'
;MAGTKIEFNHNRIARIQGLDELAALLFPGNKDHQRVFLAIFIELKYSPGEFLPKFSHLCERYRFSPRMLETVRSKMRRMGLIDHVSRFNKRFGYREGWVFSTRFCRSLRRMAQLFENLQDKKESLQEQKDRDLFRYI
;
A
#
# COMPACT_ATOMS: atom_id res chain seq x y z
N MET A 1 20.56 16.54 1.36
CA MET A 1 19.45 16.68 2.34
C MET A 1 18.28 15.86 1.84
N ALA A 2 17.97 14.74 2.51
CA ALA A 2 16.85 13.89 2.14
C ALA A 2 15.54 14.68 2.33
N GLY A 3 14.68 14.69 1.31
CA GLY A 3 13.41 15.43 1.35
C GLY A 3 12.56 14.98 2.54
N THR A 4 12.38 15.88 3.51
CA THR A 4 11.71 15.68 4.81
C THR A 4 10.18 15.82 4.74
N LYS A 5 9.58 15.88 3.54
CA LYS A 5 8.16 16.17 3.40
C LYS A 5 7.34 14.88 3.48
N ILE A 6 6.62 14.72 4.58
CA ILE A 6 5.54 13.76 4.69
C ILE A 6 4.41 14.23 3.75
N GLU A 7 4.19 13.54 2.63
CA GLU A 7 3.14 13.88 1.65
C GLU A 7 1.72 13.38 2.04
N PHE A 8 1.53 12.90 3.25
CA PHE A 8 0.22 12.53 3.82
C PHE A 8 -0.56 13.78 4.27
N ASN A 9 -0.99 14.60 3.32
CA ASN A 9 -1.79 15.79 3.58
C ASN A 9 -3.28 15.43 3.73
N HIS A 10 -3.90 15.82 4.85
CA HIS A 10 -5.32 15.56 5.14
C HIS A 10 -6.25 16.04 4.01
N ASN A 11 -6.08 17.27 3.52
CA ASN A 11 -6.91 17.82 2.44
C ASN A 11 -6.72 17.06 1.13
N ARG A 12 -5.50 16.60 0.86
CA ARG A 12 -5.23 15.77 -0.32
C ARG A 12 -5.92 14.43 -0.22
N ILE A 13 -5.83 13.75 0.92
CA ILE A 13 -6.48 12.45 1.17
C ILE A 13 -8.00 12.58 1.10
N ALA A 14 -8.58 13.60 1.74
CA ALA A 14 -10.02 13.82 1.77
C ALA A 14 -10.62 14.11 0.38
N ARG A 15 -9.82 14.60 -0.57
CA ARG A 15 -10.25 14.90 -1.94
C ARG A 15 -10.08 13.74 -2.91
N ILE A 16 -9.47 12.62 -2.51
CA ILE A 16 -9.28 11.47 -3.39
C ILE A 16 -10.65 10.85 -3.69
N GLN A 17 -11.01 10.85 -4.96
CA GLN A 17 -12.19 10.20 -5.53
C GLN A 17 -11.78 9.14 -6.55
N GLY A 18 -10.64 9.36 -7.22
CA GLY A 18 -10.17 8.56 -8.34
C GLY A 18 -9.01 7.60 -8.03
N LEU A 19 -8.89 6.57 -8.86
CA LEU A 19 -7.75 5.64 -8.82
C LEU A 19 -6.44 6.31 -9.28
N ASP A 20 -6.53 7.27 -10.19
CA ASP A 20 -5.43 8.11 -10.67
C ASP A 20 -4.88 9.01 -9.55
N GLU A 21 -5.75 9.61 -8.75
CA GLU A 21 -5.36 10.40 -7.57
C GLU A 21 -4.72 9.52 -6.49
N LEU A 22 -5.27 8.32 -6.27
CA LEU A 22 -4.67 7.32 -5.38
C LEU A 22 -3.28 6.89 -5.89
N ALA A 23 -3.12 6.67 -7.19
CA ALA A 23 -1.82 6.37 -7.80
C ALA A 23 -0.82 7.49 -7.52
N ALA A 24 -1.24 8.74 -7.71
CA ALA A 24 -0.42 9.91 -7.45
C ALA A 24 -0.07 10.10 -5.98
N LEU A 25 -0.92 9.66 -5.04
CA LEU A 25 -0.62 9.65 -3.61
C LEU A 25 0.42 8.58 -3.26
N LEU A 26 0.27 7.36 -3.77
CA LEU A 26 1.13 6.22 -3.41
C LEU A 26 2.50 6.25 -4.12
N PHE A 27 2.56 6.83 -5.31
CA PHE A 27 3.76 6.95 -6.13
C PHE A 27 3.98 8.40 -6.57
N PRO A 28 4.25 9.32 -5.62
CA PRO A 28 4.37 10.75 -5.92
C PRO A 28 5.57 11.03 -6.84
N GLY A 29 5.39 11.97 -7.77
CA GLY A 29 6.45 12.44 -8.68
C GLY A 29 6.93 11.45 -9.75
N ASN A 30 6.43 10.21 -9.77
CA ASN A 30 6.85 9.20 -10.74
C ASN A 30 5.67 8.69 -11.58
N LYS A 31 5.46 9.30 -12.75
CA LYS A 31 4.35 8.99 -13.66
C LYS A 31 4.40 7.57 -14.21
N ASP A 32 5.60 7.04 -14.43
CA ASP A 32 5.77 5.67 -14.92
C ASP A 32 5.33 4.65 -13.85
N HIS A 33 5.71 4.86 -12.60
CA HIS A 33 5.27 4.02 -11.49
C HIS A 33 3.77 4.13 -11.24
N GLN A 34 3.18 5.34 -11.37
CA GLN A 34 1.73 5.54 -11.33
C GLN A 34 1.05 4.70 -12.40
N ARG A 35 1.54 4.74 -13.65
CA ARG A 35 0.99 3.96 -14.76
C ARG A 35 1.07 2.45 -14.52
N VAL A 36 2.20 1.95 -14.02
CA VAL A 36 2.35 0.52 -13.67
C VAL A 36 1.42 0.12 -12.54
N PHE A 37 1.26 0.95 -11.50
CA PHE A 37 0.31 0.72 -10.43
C PHE A 37 -1.12 0.61 -10.98
N LEU A 38 -1.53 1.55 -11.83
CA LEU A 38 -2.85 1.53 -12.47
C LEU A 38 -3.05 0.26 -13.29
N ALA A 39 -2.06 -0.14 -14.10
CA ALA A 39 -2.13 -1.36 -14.90
C ALA A 39 -2.32 -2.60 -14.03
N ILE A 40 -1.53 -2.77 -12.96
CA ILE A 40 -1.67 -3.87 -12.01
C ILE A 40 -3.06 -3.85 -11.36
N PHE A 41 -3.48 -2.69 -10.85
CA PHE A 41 -4.71 -2.55 -10.09
C PHE A 41 -5.94 -2.87 -10.94
N ILE A 42 -6.02 -2.29 -12.14
CA ILE A 42 -7.15 -2.46 -13.05
C ILE A 42 -7.25 -3.91 -13.52
N GLU A 43 -6.14 -4.49 -13.96
CA GLU A 43 -6.13 -5.85 -14.50
C GLU A 43 -6.42 -6.90 -13.42
N LEU A 44 -5.95 -6.66 -12.19
CA LEU A 44 -6.32 -7.51 -11.07
C LEU A 44 -7.81 -7.34 -10.70
N LYS A 45 -8.33 -6.11 -10.66
CA LYS A 45 -9.73 -5.80 -10.34
C LYS A 45 -10.72 -6.46 -11.30
N TYR A 46 -10.41 -6.48 -12.60
CA TYR A 46 -11.31 -7.05 -13.60
C TYR A 46 -10.96 -8.49 -13.99
N SER A 47 -9.93 -9.09 -13.38
CA SER A 47 -9.64 -10.50 -13.58
C SER A 47 -10.68 -11.40 -12.90
N PRO A 48 -11.08 -12.53 -13.51
CA PRO A 48 -12.04 -13.46 -12.91
C PRO A 48 -11.59 -13.93 -11.52
N GLY A 49 -12.43 -13.68 -10.51
CA GLY A 49 -12.13 -14.01 -9.12
C GLY A 49 -11.06 -13.13 -8.47
N GLU A 50 -10.78 -11.94 -9.04
CA GLU A 50 -9.76 -10.99 -8.56
C GLU A 50 -8.38 -11.66 -8.39
N PHE A 51 -8.08 -12.58 -9.31
CA PHE A 51 -6.91 -13.43 -9.29
C PHE A 51 -6.17 -13.36 -10.62
N LEU A 52 -4.90 -12.97 -10.54
CA LEU A 52 -4.03 -12.92 -11.71
C LEU A 52 -2.84 -13.87 -11.56
N PRO A 53 -2.68 -14.89 -12.43
CA PRO A 53 -1.57 -15.84 -12.31
C PRO A 53 -0.19 -15.19 -12.44
N LYS A 54 -0.04 -14.26 -13.39
CA LYS A 54 1.23 -13.59 -13.69
C LYS A 54 0.98 -12.17 -14.18
N PHE A 55 1.84 -11.23 -13.79
CA PHE A 55 1.82 -9.85 -14.29
C PHE A 55 2.68 -9.63 -15.54
N SER A 56 3.46 -10.63 -16.00
CA SER A 56 4.44 -10.46 -17.09
C SER A 56 3.83 -9.95 -18.39
N HIS A 57 2.61 -10.40 -18.72
CA HIS A 57 1.89 -9.95 -19.93
C HIS A 57 1.55 -8.45 -19.90
N LEU A 58 1.55 -7.82 -18.73
CA LEU A 58 1.30 -6.38 -18.61
C LEU A 58 2.42 -5.54 -19.22
N CYS A 59 3.66 -6.04 -19.21
CA CYS A 59 4.81 -5.33 -19.78
C CYS A 59 4.61 -5.05 -21.28
N GLU A 60 4.15 -6.05 -22.02
CA GLU A 60 3.87 -5.94 -23.45
C GLU A 60 2.62 -5.09 -23.70
N ARG A 61 1.52 -5.38 -22.99
CA ARG A 61 0.24 -4.69 -23.17
C ARG A 61 0.30 -3.19 -22.89
N TYR A 62 1.01 -2.81 -21.82
CA TYR A 62 1.08 -1.42 -21.36
C TYR A 62 2.42 -0.74 -21.64
N ARG A 63 3.35 -1.42 -22.33
CA ARG A 63 4.65 -0.89 -22.77
C ARG A 63 5.50 -0.32 -21.63
N PHE A 64 5.76 -1.14 -20.61
CA PHE A 64 6.73 -0.81 -19.55
C PHE A 64 7.72 -1.97 -19.34
N SER A 65 8.87 -1.69 -18.72
CA SER A 65 9.91 -2.69 -18.53
C SER A 65 9.59 -3.67 -17.38
N PRO A 66 10.06 -4.93 -17.45
CA PRO A 66 9.91 -5.90 -16.35
C PRO A 66 10.47 -5.40 -15.02
N ARG A 67 11.61 -4.70 -15.04
CA ARG A 67 12.23 -4.09 -13.85
C ARG A 67 11.30 -3.10 -13.14
N MET A 68 10.58 -2.29 -13.93
CA MET A 68 9.62 -1.32 -13.39
C MET A 68 8.41 -2.03 -12.78
N LEU A 69 7.89 -3.05 -13.47
CA LEU A 69 6.83 -3.92 -12.95
C LEU A 69 7.20 -4.53 -11.60
N GLU A 70 8.39 -5.12 -11.50
CA GLU A 70 8.88 -5.72 -10.26
C GLU A 70 9.02 -4.72 -9.12
N THR A 71 9.53 -3.52 -9.42
CA THR A 71 9.71 -2.45 -8.45
C THR A 71 8.37 -2.01 -7.86
N VAL A 72 7.38 -1.76 -8.71
CA VAL A 72 6.05 -1.32 -8.27
C VAL A 72 5.30 -2.45 -7.57
N ARG A 73 5.32 -3.68 -8.12
CA ARG A 73 4.75 -4.87 -7.47
C ARG A 73 5.32 -5.09 -6.07
N SER A 74 6.65 -4.96 -5.90
CA SER A 74 7.31 -5.10 -4.61
C SER A 74 6.83 -4.05 -3.60
N LYS A 75 6.70 -2.79 -4.04
CA LYS A 75 6.14 -1.70 -3.21
C LYS A 75 4.68 -1.96 -2.82
N MET A 76 3.84 -2.37 -3.78
CA MET A 76 2.43 -2.72 -3.52
C MET A 76 2.30 -3.87 -2.52
N ARG A 77 3.14 -4.92 -2.65
CA ARG A 77 3.17 -6.04 -1.70
C ARG A 77 3.63 -5.59 -0.31
N ARG A 78 4.68 -4.77 -0.21
CA ARG A 78 5.19 -4.24 1.07
C ARG A 78 4.15 -3.36 1.78
N MET A 79 3.39 -2.56 1.04
CA MET A 79 2.25 -1.80 1.59
C MET A 79 1.07 -2.69 1.99
N GLY A 80 1.02 -3.94 1.51
CA GLY A 80 -0.08 -4.85 1.77
C GLY A 80 -1.32 -4.56 0.93
N LEU A 81 -1.14 -4.01 -0.29
CA LEU A 81 -2.20 -3.79 -1.28
C LEU A 81 -2.51 -5.07 -2.06
N ILE A 82 -1.47 -5.86 -2.35
CA ILE A 82 -1.56 -7.15 -3.03
C ILE A 82 -0.83 -8.21 -2.23
N ASP A 83 -1.19 -9.48 -2.41
CA ASP A 83 -0.47 -10.61 -1.84
C ASP A 83 -0.19 -11.68 -2.90
N HIS A 84 0.85 -12.47 -2.63
CA HIS A 84 1.18 -13.63 -3.44
C HIS A 84 0.48 -14.85 -2.87
N VAL A 85 -0.32 -15.52 -3.71
CA VAL A 85 -0.92 -16.80 -3.39
C VAL A 85 0.06 -17.90 -3.79
N SER A 86 0.52 -18.66 -2.80
CA SER A 86 1.32 -19.85 -3.04
C SER A 86 0.47 -20.98 -3.63
N ARG A 87 1.07 -21.79 -4.51
CA ARG A 87 0.47 -23.02 -5.09
C ARG A 87 -0.04 -24.02 -4.05
N PHE A 88 0.41 -23.93 -2.80
CA PHE A 88 -0.05 -24.82 -1.71
C PHE A 88 -1.34 -24.33 -1.04
N ASN A 89 -1.87 -23.17 -1.46
CA ASN A 89 -3.06 -22.60 -0.86
C ASN A 89 -4.33 -23.28 -1.38
N LYS A 90 -4.92 -24.16 -0.55
CA LYS A 90 -6.18 -24.87 -0.85
C LYS A 90 -7.34 -23.93 -1.17
N ARG A 91 -7.40 -22.75 -0.53
CA ARG A 91 -8.48 -21.76 -0.72
C ARG A 91 -8.57 -21.27 -2.17
N PHE A 92 -7.43 -21.24 -2.86
CA PHE A 92 -7.34 -20.79 -4.25
C PHE A 92 -7.18 -21.96 -5.23
N GLY A 93 -7.58 -23.17 -4.83
CA GLY A 93 -7.55 -24.36 -5.69
C GLY A 93 -6.14 -24.79 -6.08
N TYR A 94 -5.16 -24.60 -5.18
CA TYR A 94 -3.75 -24.94 -5.42
C TYR A 94 -3.12 -24.19 -6.61
N ARG A 95 -3.63 -22.98 -6.90
CA ARG A 95 -3.11 -22.09 -7.94
C ARG A 95 -2.10 -21.12 -7.37
N GLU A 96 -1.13 -20.72 -8.20
CA GLU A 96 -0.15 -19.69 -7.89
C GLU A 96 -0.50 -18.38 -8.62
N GLY A 97 -0.42 -17.25 -7.93
CA GLY A 97 -0.77 -15.97 -8.52
C GLY A 97 -0.86 -14.83 -7.52
N TRP A 98 -1.60 -13.81 -7.89
CA TRP A 98 -1.69 -12.54 -7.19
C TRP A 98 -3.15 -12.18 -6.94
N VAL A 99 -3.41 -11.62 -5.76
CA VAL A 99 -4.74 -11.19 -5.31
C VAL A 99 -4.64 -9.87 -4.55
N PHE A 100 -5.75 -9.16 -4.38
CA PHE A 100 -5.80 -8.05 -3.45
C PHE A 100 -5.60 -8.51 -2.01
N SER A 101 -5.01 -7.63 -1.21
CA SER A 101 -4.78 -7.86 0.20
C SER A 101 -5.54 -6.83 1.03
N THR A 102 -6.14 -7.30 2.12
CA THR A 102 -6.80 -6.41 3.10
C THR A 102 -5.82 -5.87 4.13
N ARG A 103 -4.53 -6.23 4.06
CA ARG A 103 -3.53 -5.88 5.08
C ARG A 103 -3.34 -4.37 5.18
N PHE A 104 -3.30 -3.66 4.05
CA PHE A 104 -3.18 -2.20 4.04
C PHE A 104 -4.32 -1.52 4.81
N CYS A 105 -5.57 -1.87 4.52
CA CYS A 105 -6.73 -1.31 5.23
C CYS A 105 -6.71 -1.61 6.73
N ARG A 106 -6.30 -2.83 7.11
CA ARG A 106 -6.15 -3.21 8.53
C ARG A 106 -5.05 -2.39 9.22
N SER A 107 -3.91 -2.17 8.56
CA SER A 107 -2.84 -1.33 9.11
C SER A 107 -3.27 0.12 9.28
N LEU A 108 -4.03 0.69 8.33
CA LEU A 108 -4.56 2.06 8.45
C LEU A 108 -5.53 2.20 9.63
N ARG A 109 -6.44 1.25 9.81
CA ARG A 109 -7.35 1.24 10.98
C ARG A 109 -6.58 1.10 12.30
N ARG A 110 -5.57 0.22 12.33
CA ARG A 110 -4.71 0.07 13.52
C ARG A 110 -3.96 1.37 13.83
N MET A 111 -3.51 2.08 12.81
CA MET A 111 -2.83 3.37 12.97
C MET A 111 -3.79 4.44 13.51
N ALA A 112 -5.02 4.53 12.98
CA ALA A 112 -6.04 5.43 13.51
C ALA A 112 -6.31 5.17 15.00
N GLN A 113 -6.53 3.90 15.37
CA GLN A 113 -6.71 3.51 16.77
C GLN A 113 -5.50 3.85 17.65
N LEU A 114 -4.29 3.70 17.09
CA LEU A 114 -3.07 4.05 17.82
C LEU A 114 -3.02 5.55 18.12
N PHE A 115 -3.38 6.41 17.17
CA PHE A 115 -3.46 7.86 17.40
C PHE A 115 -4.47 8.22 18.48
N GLU A 116 -5.68 7.66 18.42
CA GLU A 116 -6.70 7.89 19.45
C GLU A 116 -6.20 7.47 20.84
N ASN A 117 -5.59 6.29 20.94
CA ASN A 117 -5.07 5.75 22.20
C ASN A 117 -3.89 6.53 22.78
N LEU A 118 -3.09 7.18 21.92
CA LEU A 118 -1.95 8.00 22.33
C LEU A 118 -2.36 9.42 22.71
N GLN A 119 -3.48 9.92 22.18
CA GLN A 119 -4.05 11.21 22.57
C GLN A 119 -4.78 11.16 23.91
N ASP A 120 -5.31 9.99 24.27
CA ASP A 120 -6.02 9.78 25.52
C ASP A 120 -5.09 9.97 26.74
N LYS A 121 -5.50 10.84 27.67
CA LYS A 121 -4.71 11.13 28.88
C LYS A 121 -4.89 10.01 29.88
N LYS A 122 -3.83 9.21 30.04
CA LYS A 122 -3.78 8.12 31.04
C LYS A 122 -3.22 8.62 32.37
N GLU A 123 -3.13 7.71 33.34
CA GLU A 123 -2.65 7.96 34.70
C GLU A 123 -1.31 8.72 34.75
N SER A 124 -1.02 9.37 35.88
CA SER A 124 0.15 10.23 36.10
C SER A 124 1.51 9.59 35.76
N LEU A 125 1.63 8.26 35.92
CA LEU A 125 2.81 7.47 35.54
C LEU A 125 3.06 7.43 34.02
N GLN A 126 2.01 7.52 33.21
CA GLN A 126 2.13 7.55 31.75
C GLN A 126 2.64 8.92 31.28
N GLU A 127 2.18 10.02 31.89
CA GLU A 127 2.65 11.36 31.56
C GLU A 127 4.17 11.49 31.75
N GLN A 128 4.70 10.98 32.86
CA GLN A 128 6.13 11.02 33.11
C GLN A 128 6.92 10.23 32.05
N LYS A 129 6.44 9.05 31.67
CA LYS A 129 7.02 8.25 30.59
C LYS A 129 7.02 9.00 29.26
N ASP A 130 5.89 9.61 28.89
CA ASP A 130 5.75 10.34 27.63
C ASP A 130 6.68 11.56 27.56
N ARG A 131 6.85 12.28 28.68
CA ARG A 131 7.80 13.40 28.78
C ARG A 131 9.27 12.93 28.76
N ASP A 132 9.56 11.78 29.35
CA ASP A 132 10.90 11.21 29.35
C ASP A 132 11.34 10.71 27.96
N LEU A 133 10.42 10.48 27.01
CA LEU A 133 10.75 10.10 25.62
C LEU A 133 11.71 11.09 24.94
N PHE A 134 11.63 12.39 25.25
CA PHE A 134 12.54 13.41 24.72
C PHE A 134 13.99 13.21 25.16
N ARG A 135 14.26 12.44 26.22
CA ARG A 135 15.63 12.14 26.67
C ARG A 135 16.31 11.05 25.84
N TYR A 136 15.55 10.31 25.03
CA TYR A 136 16.03 9.15 24.27
C TYR A 136 16.10 9.41 22.75
N ILE A 137 15.77 10.62 22.29
CA ILE A 137 15.86 11.08 20.89
C ILE A 137 16.99 12.10 20.79
#